data_AF-A0A3D5SSF5-F1
#
_entry.id   AF-A0A3D5SSF5-F1
#
_cell.length_a   1.000
_cell.length_b   1.000
_cell.length_c   1.000
_cell.angle_alpha   90.00
_cell.angle_beta   90.00
_cell.angle_gamma   90.00
#
_symmetry.space_group_name_H-M   'P 1'
#
loop_
_entity.id
_entity.type
_entity.pdbx_description
1 polymer ?
#
loop_
_entity_poly.entity_id
_entity_poly.type
_entity_poly.pdbx_seq_one_letter_code
_entity_poly.pdbx_strand_id
1 'polypeptide(L)'
;MRNPFEYGGVVEGDAFCNRTTERVDLARAIRNHEKLFVFSERRFGKTSLVQAVLAGLSKRSTVCAYVDLWPTDNEATFVAA
;
A
#
# COMPACT_ATOMS: atom_id res chain seq x y z
N MET A 1 4.99 -23.59 -20.42
CA MET A 1 4.97 -22.13 -20.16
C MET A 1 4.42 -21.93 -18.75
N ARG A 2 5.07 -21.15 -17.87
CA ARG A 2 4.50 -20.85 -16.54
C ARG A 2 3.54 -19.68 -16.68
N ASN A 3 2.45 -19.71 -15.91
CA ASN A 3 1.49 -18.61 -15.86
C ASN A 3 2.21 -17.35 -15.33
N PRO A 4 2.20 -16.23 -16.08
CA PRO A 4 2.85 -14.98 -15.65
C PRO A 4 2.00 -14.14 -14.68
N PHE A 5 0.74 -14.53 -14.43
CA PHE A 5 -0.19 -13.72 -13.63
C PHE A 5 -0.26 -14.19 -12.17
N GLU A 6 -0.23 -13.20 -11.26
CA GLU A 6 -0.49 -13.38 -9.83
C GLU A 6 -1.96 -13.11 -9.52
N TYR A 7 -2.60 -13.99 -8.73
CA TYR A 7 -4.01 -13.90 -8.37
C TYR A 7 -4.21 -14.01 -6.86
N GLY A 8 -5.25 -13.33 -6.36
CA GLY A 8 -5.74 -13.52 -5.00
C GLY A 8 -4.94 -12.81 -3.90
N GLY A 9 -3.84 -12.14 -4.24
CA GLY A 9 -2.97 -11.46 -3.29
C GLY A 9 -2.68 -9.99 -3.63
N VAL A 10 -1.90 -9.36 -2.77
CA VAL A 10 -1.27 -8.08 -3.04
C VAL A 10 -0.07 -8.34 -3.95
N VAL A 11 0.05 -7.56 -5.03
CA VAL A 11 1.15 -7.66 -5.99
C VAL A 11 2.18 -6.54 -5.76
N GLU A 12 3.44 -6.83 -6.04
CA GLU A 12 4.57 -5.91 -5.88
C GLU A 12 5.51 -5.98 -7.10
N GLY A 13 6.54 -5.11 -7.13
CA GLY A 13 7.58 -5.15 -8.15
C GLY A 13 7.03 -5.07 -9.57
N ASP A 14 7.52 -5.95 -10.45
CA ASP A 14 7.14 -5.99 -11.86
C ASP A 14 5.68 -6.39 -12.10
N ALA A 15 5.03 -7.03 -11.12
CA ALA A 15 3.62 -7.38 -11.19
C ALA A 15 2.70 -6.17 -10.90
N PHE A 16 3.23 -5.10 -10.26
CA PHE A 16 2.50 -3.86 -10.04
C PHE A 16 2.79 -2.84 -11.14
N CYS A 17 1.80 -2.56 -11.98
CA CYS A 17 1.95 -1.65 -13.12
C CYS A 17 1.05 -0.40 -13.01
N ASN A 18 1.33 0.58 -13.87
CA ASN A 18 0.58 1.85 -13.97
C ASN A 18 0.59 2.65 -12.64
N ARG A 19 -0.41 3.54 -12.43
CA ARG A 19 -0.62 4.31 -11.19
C ARG A 19 0.51 5.31 -10.88
N THR A 20 1.18 5.80 -11.90
CA THR A 20 2.33 6.72 -11.76
C THR A 20 1.93 8.03 -11.08
N THR A 21 0.80 8.63 -11.48
CA THR A 21 0.27 9.86 -10.89
C THR A 21 -0.04 9.68 -9.41
N GLU A 22 -0.79 8.63 -9.06
CA GLU A 22 -1.18 8.39 -7.67
C GLU A 22 0.04 8.13 -6.78
N ARG A 23 1.07 7.43 -7.28
CA ARG A 23 2.32 7.24 -6.55
C ARG A 23 2.99 8.58 -6.22
N VAL A 24 3.03 9.50 -7.19
CA VAL A 24 3.61 10.84 -6.99
C VAL A 24 2.79 11.64 -5.98
N ASP A 25 1.47 11.61 -6.09
CA ASP A 25 0.56 12.33 -5.20
C ASP A 25 0.64 11.81 -3.76
N LEU A 26 0.61 10.49 -3.56
CA LEU A 26 0.79 9.86 -2.26
C LEU A 26 2.16 10.19 -1.65
N ALA A 27 3.24 10.08 -2.43
CA ALA A 27 4.58 10.41 -1.93
C ALA A 27 4.73 11.90 -1.59
N ARG A 28 4.04 12.80 -2.31
CA ARG A 28 3.98 14.23 -1.97
C ARG A 28 3.21 14.46 -0.68
N ALA A 29 2.03 13.86 -0.55
CA ALA A 29 1.19 14.00 0.64
C ALA A 29 1.92 13.50 1.91
N ILE A 30 2.65 12.38 1.82
CA ILE A 30 3.47 11.86 2.92
C ILE A 30 4.57 12.87 3.33
N ARG A 31 5.27 13.46 2.36
CA ARG A 31 6.31 14.48 2.64
C ARG A 31 5.74 15.76 3.25
N ASN A 32 4.47 16.06 2.97
CA ASN A 32 3.75 17.20 3.50
C ASN A 32 3.00 16.90 4.81
N HIS A 33 3.11 15.69 5.35
CA HIS A 33 2.37 15.24 6.55
C HIS A 33 0.84 15.35 6.41
N GLU A 34 0.32 15.16 5.20
CA GLU A 34 -1.10 15.22 4.90
C GLU A 34 -1.84 13.94 5.31
N LYS A 35 -3.15 14.07 5.60
CA LYS A 35 -4.07 12.95 5.81
C LYS A 35 -4.90 12.76 4.56
N LEU A 36 -4.94 11.54 4.02
CA LEU A 36 -5.60 11.24 2.75
C LEU A 36 -6.40 9.93 2.83
N PHE A 37 -7.41 9.82 1.96
CA PHE A 37 -8.17 8.59 1.76
C PHE A 37 -7.92 8.09 0.33
N VAL A 38 -7.55 6.81 0.20
CA VAL A 38 -7.48 6.13 -1.10
C VAL A 38 -8.74 5.27 -1.24
N PHE A 39 -9.64 5.65 -2.15
CA PHE A 39 -10.90 4.94 -2.37
C PHE A 39 -11.00 4.43 -3.81
N SER A 40 -11.59 3.26 -3.96
CA SER A 40 -11.93 2.60 -5.23
C SER A 40 -12.64 1.28 -4.91
N GLU A 41 -13.14 0.58 -5.92
CA GLU A 41 -13.69 -0.78 -5.78
C GLU A 41 -12.67 -1.81 -5.27
N ARG A 42 -13.17 -2.96 -4.79
CA ARG A 42 -12.34 -4.08 -4.31
C ARG A 42 -11.49 -4.63 -5.47
N ARG A 43 -10.24 -5.03 -5.18
CA ARG A 43 -9.26 -5.57 -6.14
C ARG A 43 -8.69 -4.59 -7.19
N PHE A 44 -8.89 -3.28 -7.03
CA PHE A 44 -8.22 -2.25 -7.84
C PHE A 44 -6.77 -1.92 -7.42
N GLY A 45 -6.13 -2.81 -6.65
CA GLY A 45 -4.71 -2.66 -6.28
C GLY A 45 -4.41 -1.51 -5.31
N LYS A 46 -5.37 -1.07 -4.47
CA LYS A 46 -5.12 -0.01 -3.45
C LYS A 46 -4.01 -0.39 -2.48
N THR A 47 -4.04 -1.62 -1.96
CA THR A 47 -3.00 -2.11 -1.04
C THR A 47 -1.63 -2.17 -1.71
N SER A 48 -1.54 -2.71 -2.93
CA SER A 48 -0.32 -2.70 -3.74
C SER A 48 0.21 -1.28 -3.99
N LEU A 49 -0.68 -0.32 -4.28
CA LEU A 49 -0.29 1.08 -4.46
C LEU A 49 0.35 1.66 -3.19
N VAL A 50 -0.26 1.45 -2.02
CA VAL A 50 0.30 1.93 -0.75
C VAL A 50 1.65 1.27 -0.48
N GLN A 51 1.76 -0.05 -0.61
CA GLN A 51 3.03 -0.76 -0.40
C GLN A 51 4.12 -0.30 -1.38
N ALA A 52 3.79 -0.10 -2.66
CA ALA A 52 4.73 0.40 -3.67
C ALA A 52 5.21 1.82 -3.38
N VAL A 53 4.36 2.69 -2.80
CA VAL A 53 4.78 4.03 -2.36
C VAL A 53 5.70 3.90 -1.14
N LEU A 54 5.29 3.15 -0.11
CA LEU A 54 6.08 2.98 1.12
C LEU A 54 7.46 2.38 0.84
N ALA A 55 7.54 1.38 -0.04
CA ALA A 55 8.81 0.77 -0.45
C ALA A 55 9.75 1.74 -1.19
N GLY A 56 9.19 2.77 -1.85
CA GLY A 56 9.95 3.81 -2.55
C GLY A 56 10.41 4.98 -1.68
N LEU A 57 9.99 5.07 -0.42
CA LEU A 57 10.39 6.15 0.47
C LEU A 57 11.81 5.96 1.01
N SER A 58 12.52 7.06 1.22
CA SER A 58 13.86 7.03 1.78
C SER A 58 13.84 6.60 3.24
N LYS A 59 14.44 5.45 3.53
CA LYS A 59 14.59 4.90 4.90
C LYS A 59 15.41 5.81 5.83
N ARG A 60 16.15 6.78 5.31
CA ARG A 60 16.95 7.74 6.12
C ARG A 60 16.11 8.90 6.64
N SER A 61 15.03 9.25 5.96
CA SER A 61 14.20 10.43 6.27
C SER A 61 12.80 10.08 6.73
N THR A 62 12.36 8.83 6.55
CA THR A 62 10.98 8.44 6.78
C THR A 62 10.89 7.08 7.44
N VAL A 63 10.29 7.05 8.63
CA VAL A 63 9.87 5.82 9.30
C VAL A 63 8.45 5.51 8.85
N CYS A 64 8.24 4.31 8.33
CA CYS A 64 6.94 3.87 7.82
C CYS A 64 6.37 2.78 8.72
N ALA A 65 5.10 2.91 9.10
CA ALA A 65 4.32 1.85 9.72
C ALA A 65 3.15 1.52 8.80
N TYR A 66 2.94 0.23 8.52
CA TYR A 66 1.78 -0.26 7.79
C TYR A 66 0.94 -1.10 8.76
N VAL A 67 -0.36 -0.83 8.76
CA VAL A 67 -1.33 -1.49 9.64
C VAL A 67 -2.47 -2.01 8.78
N ASP A 68 -2.73 -3.31 8.84
CA ASP A 68 -3.91 -3.93 8.25
C ASP A 68 -4.93 -4.22 9.36
N LEU A 69 -6.07 -3.54 9.29
CA LEU A 69 -7.16 -3.70 10.25
C LEU A 69 -8.20 -4.74 9.80
N TRP A 70 -8.07 -5.32 8.60
CA TRP A 70 -8.99 -6.35 8.13
C TRP A 70 -9.10 -7.58 9.06
N PRO A 71 -8.01 -8.10 9.66
CA PRO A 71 -8.12 -9.24 10.57
C PRO A 71 -8.54 -8.86 12.00
N THR A 72 -8.72 -7.57 12.29
CA THR A 72 -8.97 -7.07 13.64
C THR A 72 -10.42 -6.68 13.82
N ASP A 73 -11.07 -7.22 14.84
CA ASP A 73 -12.47 -6.97 15.19
C ASP A 73 -12.63 -6.19 16.51
N ASN A 74 -11.55 -6.06 17.30
CA ASN A 74 -11.50 -5.30 18.53
C ASN A 74 -10.05 -4.90 18.90
N GLU A 75 -9.89 -4.14 19.98
CA GLU A 75 -8.57 -3.69 20.45
C GLU A 75 -7.64 -4.85 20.83
N ALA A 76 -8.18 -5.89 21.47
CA ALA A 76 -7.37 -7.03 21.88
C ALA A 76 -6.82 -7.81 20.67
N THR A 77 -7.61 -7.96 19.60
CA THR A 77 -7.15 -8.59 18.35
C THR A 77 -6.21 -7.69 17.56
N PHE A 78 -6.36 -6.37 17.65
CA PHE A 78 -5.42 -5.42 17.07
C PHE A 78 -4.04 -5.44 17.75
N VAL A 79 -3.99 -5.46 19.09
CA VAL A 79 -2.73 -5.47 19.85
C VAL A 79 -1.96 -6.79 19.67
N ALA A 80 -2.66 -7.88 19.38
CA ALA A 80 -2.07 -9.21 19.20
C ALA A 80 -1.62 -9.52 17.76
N ALA A 81 -1.94 -8.66 16.78
CA ALA A 81 -1.60 -8.82 15.37
C ALA A 81 -0.15 -8.39 15.06
#